data_AF-A0A7X9IQ57-F1
#
_entry.id   AF-A0A7X9IQ57-F1
#
_cell.length_a   1.000
_cell.length_b   1.000
_cell.length_c   1.000
_cell.angle_alpha   90.00
_cell.angle_beta   90.00
_cell.angle_gamma   90.00
#
_symmetry.space_group_name_H-M   'P 1'
#
loop_
_entity.id
_entity.type
_entity.pdbx_description
1 polymer ?
#
loop_
_entity_poly.entity_id
_entity_poly.type
_entity_poly.pdbx_seq_one_letter_code
_entity_poly.pdbx_strand_id
1 'polypeptide(L)'
;MKEAIYYHHENYDGTGYPLKLRGNDIPVSARIIKIADVYDALITDRPHRKSFSEKEAKNIMLREKNKYDPIFLAAFFRIPI
;
A
#
# COMPACT_ATOMS: atom_id res chain seq x y z
N MET A 1 -0.36 -16.35 5.41
CA MET A 1 -1.50 -15.42 5.61
C MET A 1 -1.41 -14.61 6.91
N LYS A 2 -1.12 -15.20 8.08
CA LYS A 2 -1.12 -14.47 9.38
C LYS A 2 -0.23 -13.22 9.37
N GLU A 3 0.97 -13.32 8.81
CA GLU A 3 1.91 -12.19 8.71
C GLU A 3 1.37 -11.04 7.86
N ALA A 4 0.73 -11.33 6.74
CA ALA A 4 0.11 -10.31 5.91
C ALA A 4 -0.94 -9.51 6.70
N ILE A 5 -1.83 -10.20 7.41
CA ILE A 5 -2.87 -9.55 8.21
C ILE A 5 -2.24 -8.73 9.35
N TYR A 6 -1.25 -9.27 10.05
CA TYR A 6 -0.67 -8.59 11.20
C TYR A 6 0.21 -7.39 10.83
N TYR A 7 0.92 -7.45 9.70
CA TYR A 7 1.94 -6.43 9.33
C TYR A 7 1.54 -5.54 8.15
N HIS A 8 0.39 -5.71 7.48
CA HIS A 8 0.05 -4.88 6.30
C HIS A 8 -0.17 -3.39 6.60
N HIS A 9 -0.21 -2.97 7.86
CA HIS A 9 -0.23 -1.56 8.23
C HIS A 9 1.16 -0.97 8.48
N GLU A 10 2.22 -1.78 8.48
CA GLU A 10 3.58 -1.28 8.46
C GLU A 10 3.80 -0.43 7.19
N ASN A 11 4.67 0.57 7.30
CA ASN A 11 5.10 1.40 6.18
C ASN A 11 6.57 1.09 5.92
N TYR A 12 6.98 1.05 4.65
CA TYR A 12 8.34 0.72 4.27
C TYR A 12 9.42 1.63 4.90
N ASP A 13 9.08 2.90 5.17
CA ASP A 13 9.91 3.87 5.89
C ASP A 13 9.91 3.73 7.44
N GLY A 14 9.13 2.81 7.99
CA GLY A 14 8.98 2.56 9.44
C GLY A 14 8.08 3.52 10.17
N THR A 15 7.28 4.32 9.46
CA THR A 15 6.26 5.18 10.09
C THR A 15 4.94 4.46 10.38
N GLY A 16 4.84 3.17 10.01
CA GLY A 16 3.64 2.35 10.19
C GLY A 16 3.52 1.74 11.57
N TYR A 17 2.68 0.71 11.69
CA TYR A 17 2.39 0.01 12.94
C TYR A 17 2.07 -1.47 12.64
N PRO A 18 2.15 -2.39 13.63
CA PRO A 18 2.30 -2.17 15.07
C PRO A 18 3.73 -2.02 15.60
N LEU A 19 4.73 -2.56 14.90
CA LEU A 19 6.11 -2.66 15.39
C LEU A 19 7.06 -1.64 14.78
N LYS A 20 6.61 -0.86 13.79
CA LYS A 20 7.42 0.15 13.07
C LYS A 20 8.60 -0.49 12.32
N LEU A 21 8.35 -1.67 11.75
CA LEU A 21 9.33 -2.38 10.93
C LEU A 21 9.71 -1.55 9.70
N ARG A 22 10.94 -1.72 9.22
CA ARG A 22 11.49 -0.94 8.10
C ARG A 22 11.94 -1.84 6.97
N GLY A 23 11.68 -1.38 5.74
CA GLY A 23 12.18 -2.01 4.53
C GLY A 23 11.89 -3.51 4.46
N ASN A 24 12.95 -4.31 4.43
CA ASN A 24 12.88 -5.77 4.26
C ASN A 24 12.55 -6.53 5.54
N ASP A 25 12.51 -5.87 6.70
CA ASP A 25 12.06 -6.48 7.95
C ASP A 25 10.55 -6.73 7.92
N ILE A 26 9.82 -6.04 7.04
CA ILE A 26 8.40 -6.26 6.80
C ILE A 26 8.23 -7.50 5.90
N PRO A 27 7.45 -8.52 6.31
CA PRO A 27 7.24 -9.71 5.50
C PRO A 27 6.76 -9.38 4.08
N VAL A 28 7.29 -10.10 3.09
CA VAL A 28 6.97 -9.89 1.66
C VAL A 28 5.46 -9.83 1.41
N SER A 29 4.69 -10.75 2.00
CA SER A 29 3.24 -10.79 1.83
C SER A 29 2.54 -9.54 2.36
N ALA A 30 3.03 -8.94 3.45
CA ALA A 30 2.47 -7.71 4.01
C ALA A 30 2.77 -6.50 3.12
N ARG A 31 3.99 -6.42 2.54
CA ARG A 31 4.36 -5.36 1.60
C ARG A 31 3.51 -5.39 0.31
N ILE A 32 3.15 -6.59 -0.16
CA ILE A 32 2.22 -6.75 -1.30
C ILE A 32 0.80 -6.34 -0.92
N ILE A 33 0.28 -6.86 0.20
CA ILE A 33 -1.09 -6.55 0.65
C ILE A 33 -1.28 -5.07 0.95
N LYS A 34 -0.27 -4.38 1.50
CA LYS A 34 -0.28 -2.92 1.69
C LYS A 34 -0.68 -2.16 0.42
N ILE A 35 -0.08 -2.53 -0.71
CA ILE A 35 -0.33 -1.87 -2.00
C ILE A 35 -1.76 -2.13 -2.46
N ALA A 36 -2.20 -3.39 -2.40
CA ALA A 36 -3.55 -3.79 -2.80
C ALA A 36 -4.62 -3.12 -1.92
N ASP A 37 -4.46 -3.15 -0.59
CA ASP A 37 -5.37 -2.57 0.40
C ASP A 37 -5.52 -1.07 0.20
N VAL A 38 -4.42 -0.33 0.05
CA VAL A 38 -4.48 1.12 -0.16
C VAL A 38 -5.09 1.46 -1.51
N TYR A 39 -4.75 0.74 -2.58
CA TYR A 39 -5.32 1.02 -3.89
C TYR A 39 -6.84 0.78 -3.91
N ASP A 40 -7.30 -0.39 -3.46
CA ASP A 40 -8.73 -0.72 -3.37
C ASP A 40 -9.47 0.30 -2.49
N ALA A 41 -8.87 0.66 -1.35
CA ALA A 41 -9.39 1.70 -0.48
C ALA A 41 -9.62 3.04 -1.22
N LEU A 42 -8.74 3.42 -2.15
CA LEU A 42 -8.82 4.68 -2.89
C LEU A 42 -9.89 4.63 -3.99
N ILE A 43 -9.96 3.53 -4.75
CA ILE A 43 -10.86 3.38 -5.92
C ILE A 43 -12.27 2.89 -5.57
N THR A 44 -12.53 2.51 -4.32
CA THR A 44 -13.85 2.08 -3.86
C THR A 44 -14.60 3.21 -3.13
N ASP A 45 -15.92 3.30 -3.36
CA ASP A 45 -16.80 4.23 -2.64
C ASP A 45 -16.83 3.86 -1.15
N ARG A 46 -16.67 4.87 -0.28
CA ARG A 46 -16.76 4.73 1.17
C ARG A 46 -17.89 5.60 1.70
N PRO A 47 -18.50 5.29 2.87
CA PRO A 47 -19.62 6.06 3.42
C PRO A 47 -19.39 7.59 3.50
N HIS A 48 -18.13 8.01 3.60
CA HIS A 48 -17.74 9.41 3.76
C HIS A 48 -16.92 9.98 2.58
N ARG A 49 -16.67 9.19 1.53
CA ARG A 49 -15.81 9.62 0.41
C ARG A 49 -16.14 8.84 -0.85
N LYS A 50 -16.34 9.56 -1.97
CA LYS A 50 -16.43 8.94 -3.30
C LYS A 50 -15.09 8.35 -3.73
N SER A 51 -15.16 7.26 -4.49
CA SER A 51 -14.02 6.64 -5.16
C SER A 51 -13.21 7.68 -5.94
N PHE A 52 -11.89 7.52 -5.91
CA PHE A 52 -10.99 8.25 -6.79
C PHE A 52 -10.92 7.53 -8.14
N SER A 53 -10.66 8.27 -9.22
CA SER A 53 -10.22 7.64 -10.47
C SER A 53 -8.89 6.93 -10.26
N GLU A 54 -8.57 5.96 -11.12
CA GLU A 54 -7.28 5.26 -11.03
C GLU A 54 -6.09 6.20 -11.08
N LYS A 55 -6.17 7.24 -11.93
CA LYS A 55 -5.11 8.25 -12.07
C LYS A 55 -4.90 9.01 -10.76
N GLU A 56 -5.98 9.41 -10.10
CA GLU A 56 -5.91 10.07 -8.80
C GLU A 56 -5.37 9.14 -7.72
N ALA A 57 -5.83 7.88 -7.68
CA ALA A 57 -5.33 6.88 -6.74
C ALA A 57 -3.82 6.65 -6.91
N LYS A 58 -3.34 6.44 -8.14
CA LYS A 58 -1.92 6.29 -8.46
C LYS A 58 -1.10 7.54 -8.06
N ASN A 59 -1.64 8.74 -8.29
CA ASN A 59 -1.00 9.99 -7.87
C ASN A 59 -0.90 10.13 -6.34
N ILE A 60 -1.93 9.73 -5.61
CA ILE A 60 -1.92 9.72 -4.14
C ILE A 60 -0.85 8.75 -3.64
N MET A 61 -0.81 7.51 -4.17
CA MET A 61 0.20 6.52 -3.80
C MET A 61 1.63 7.00 -4.13
N LEU A 62 1.83 7.70 -5.26
CA LEU A 62 3.13 8.29 -5.62
C LEU A 62 3.59 9.39 -4.65
N ARG A 63 2.66 10.23 -4.14
CA ARG A 63 2.98 11.23 -3.12
C ARG A 63 3.43 10.59 -1.82
N GLU A 64 2.93 9.39 -1.52
CA GLU A 64 3.28 8.62 -0.33
C GLU A 64 4.25 7.47 -0.62
N LYS A 65 5.02 7.54 -1.73
CA LYS A 65 5.84 6.42 -2.24
C LYS A 65 6.77 5.78 -1.19
N ASN A 66 7.22 6.55 -0.21
CA ASN A 66 8.11 6.08 0.87
C ASN A 66 7.44 5.05 1.80
N LYS A 67 6.10 4.98 1.83
CA LYS A 67 5.36 3.99 2.62
C LYS A 67 5.33 2.61 2.00
N TYR A 68 5.69 2.47 0.71
CA TYR A 68 5.59 1.21 -0.03
C TYR A 68 6.97 0.68 -0.40
N ASP A 69 7.04 -0.63 -0.63
CA ASP A 69 8.21 -1.22 -1.28
C ASP A 69 8.35 -0.66 -2.70
N PRO A 70 9.49 -0.04 -3.07
CA PRO A 70 9.65 0.60 -4.37
C PRO A 70 9.61 -0.40 -5.53
N ILE A 71 10.04 -1.66 -5.32
CA ILE A 71 10.00 -2.70 -6.35
C ILE A 71 8.55 -3.11 -6.61
N PHE A 72 7.78 -3.34 -5.56
CA PHE A 72 6.39 -3.75 -5.69
C PHE A 72 5.48 -2.62 -6.18
N LEU A 73 5.71 -1.37 -5.74
CA LEU A 73 4.98 -0.21 -6.25
C LEU A 73 5.23 0.00 -7.75
N ALA A 74 6.49 -0.11 -8.19
CA ALA A 74 6.83 -0.03 -9.61
C ALA A 74 6.22 -1.18 -10.42
N ALA A 75 6.21 -2.40 -9.88
CA ALA A 75 5.56 -3.55 -10.52
C ALA A 75 4.05 -3.33 -10.67
N PHE A 76 3.39 -2.82 -9.62
CA PHE A 76 1.95 -2.52 -9.64
C PHE A 76 1.58 -1.52 -10.73
N PHE A 77 2.36 -0.45 -10.92
CA PHE A 77 2.09 0.55 -11.97
C PHE A 77 2.39 0.10 -13.39
N ARG A 78 3.05 -1.05 -13.60
CA ARG A 78 3.27 -1.63 -14.94
C ARG A 78 2.06 -2.41 -15.45
N ILE A 79 1.11 -2.76 -14.58
CA ILE A 79 -0.06 -3.55 -14.94
C ILE A 79 -1.18 -2.58 -15.37
N PRO A 80 -1.76 -2.76 -16.57
CA PRO A 80 -3.05 -2.14 -16.89
C PRO A 80 -4.11 -2.80 -16.01
N ILE A 81 -4.80 -1.98 -15.21
CA ILE A 81 -5.87 -2.41 -14.30
C ILE A 81 -7.20 -2.12 -14.97
#